data_AF-A0A3N5PM76-F1
#
_entry.id   AF-A0A3N5PM76-F1
#
_cell.length_a   1.000
_cell.length_b   1.000
_cell.length_c   1.000
_cell.angle_alpha   90.00
_cell.angle_beta   90.00
_cell.angle_gamma   90.00
#
_symmetry.space_group_name_H-M   'P 1'
#
loop_
_entity.id
_entity.type
_entity.pdbx_description
1 polymer ?
#
loop_
_entity_poly.entity_id
_entity_poly.type
_entity_poly.pdbx_seq_one_letter_code
_entity_poly.pdbx_strand_id
1 'polypeptide(L)' 'MSESFAQLLEESFAGQKIKTGAILTGIVVGVNADMVIVNAGLKSEAVIPADQFFNERG' A
#
# COMPACT_ATOMS: atom_id res chain seq x y z
N MET A 1 5.47 -4.00 33.55
CA MET A 1 4.37 -3.31 32.86
C MET A 1 4.32 -3.87 31.46
N SER A 2 3.64 -5.01 31.32
CA SER A 2 3.39 -5.67 30.05
C SER A 2 2.28 -4.91 29.36
N GLU A 3 2.63 -4.12 28.33
CA GLU A 3 1.63 -3.57 27.43
C GLU A 3 0.76 -4.73 26.90
N SER A 4 -0.55 -4.63 27.09
CA SER A 4 -1.48 -5.65 26.64
C SER A 4 -1.54 -5.60 25.12
N PHE A 5 -1.44 -6.74 24.45
CA PHE A 5 -1.62 -6.85 22.99
C PHE A 5 -2.88 -6.12 22.51
N ALA A 6 -3.95 -6.11 23.32
CA ALA A 6 -5.17 -5.38 23.02
C ALA A 6 -4.95 -3.86 22.91
N GLN A 7 -4.12 -3.27 23.78
CA GLN A 7 -3.83 -1.83 23.76
C GLN A 7 -2.96 -1.46 22.55
N LEU A 8 -1.90 -2.22 22.29
CA LEU A 8 -1.05 -2.01 21.11
C LEU A 8 -1.81 -2.20 19.79
N LEU A 9 -2.75 -3.15 19.75
CA LEU A 9 -3.61 -3.40 18.60
C LEU A 9 -4.59 -2.24 18.36
N GLU A 10 -5.24 -1.73 19.41
CA GLU A 10 -6.13 -0.56 19.31
C GLU A 10 -5.37 0.69 18.85
N GLU A 11 -4.16 0.93 19.37
CA GLU A 11 -3.32 2.04 18.93
C GLU A 11 -2.89 1.93 17.45
N SER A 12 -2.61 0.71 16.98
CA SER A 12 -2.25 0.47 15.58
C SER A 12 -3.40 0.83 14.62
N PHE A 13 -4.63 0.47 14.97
CA PHE A 13 -5.82 0.84 14.18
C PHE A 13 -6.15 2.33 14.26
N ALA A 14 -5.96 2.96 15.43
CA ALA A 14 -6.24 4.39 15.62
C ALA A 14 -5.30 5.29 14.79
N GLY A 15 -4.06 4.84 14.53
CA GLY A 15 -3.09 5.54 13.69
C GLY A 15 -3.39 5.45 12.19
N GLN A 16 -4.03 4.39 11.72
CA GLN A 16 -4.39 4.19 10.31
C GLN A 16 -5.73 4.88 9.96
N LYS A 17 -5.83 6.19 10.20
CA LYS A 17 -6.88 6.99 9.55
C LYS A 17 -6.52 7.13 8.08
N ILE A 18 -6.99 6.19 7.25
CA ILE A 18 -6.91 6.29 5.80
C ILE A 18 -7.71 7.53 5.38
N LYS A 19 -7.01 8.65 5.18
CA LYS A 19 -7.61 9.87 4.65
C LYS A 19 -7.76 9.70 3.15
N THR A 20 -8.98 9.92 2.66
CA THR A 20 -9.26 9.98 1.22
C THR A 20 -8.39 11.05 0.57
N GLY A 21 -7.67 10.71 -0.50
CA GLY A 21 -6.74 11.62 -1.17
C GLY A 21 -5.32 11.67 -0.59
N ALA A 22 -4.97 10.80 0.36
CA ALA A 22 -3.59 10.67 0.82
C ALA A 22 -2.73 9.93 -0.24
N ILE A 23 -1.50 10.42 -0.45
CA ILE A 23 -0.48 9.69 -1.21
C ILE A 23 0.07 8.58 -0.32
N LEU A 24 0.09 7.36 -0.85
CA LEU A 24 0.56 6.17 -0.14
C LEU A 24 1.82 5.65 -0.83
N THR A 25 2.75 5.13 -0.03
CA THR A 25 3.91 4.40 -0.52
C THR A 25 3.52 2.93 -0.67
N GLY A 26 3.75 2.36 -1.85
CA GLY A 26 3.48 0.95 -2.13
C GLY A 26 4.74 0.19 -2.51
N ILE A 27 4.72 -1.12 -2.28
CA ILE A 27 5.76 -2.06 -2.68
C ILE A 27 5.27 -2.84 -3.90
N VAL A 28 6.09 -2.91 -4.94
CA VAL A 28 5.80 -3.73 -6.12
C VAL A 28 5.99 -5.19 -5.73
N VAL A 29 4.90 -5.96 -5.80
CA VAL A 29 4.89 -7.40 -5.45
C VAL A 29 4.91 -8.30 -6.68
N GLY A 30 4.55 -7.78 -7.85
CA GLY A 30 4.57 -8.52 -9.11
C GLY A 30 4.57 -7.61 -10.32
N VAL A 31 5.24 -8.06 -11.38
CA VAL A 31 5.32 -7.35 -12.67
C VAL A 31 5.03 -8.36 -13.77
N ASN A 32 3.98 -8.08 -14.55
CA ASN A 32 3.63 -8.79 -15.77
C ASN A 32 3.90 -7.88 -16.97
N ALA A 33 3.79 -8.41 -18.20
CA ALA A 33 4.09 -7.65 -19.42
C ALA A 33 3.21 -6.40 -19.60
N ASP A 34 2.01 -6.43 -19.04
CA ASP A 34 0.92 -5.51 -19.27
C ASP A 34 0.43 -4.83 -17.97
N MET A 35 0.78 -5.38 -16.81
CA MET A 35 0.33 -4.88 -15.50
C MET A 35 1.35 -5.07 -14.38
N VAL A 36 1.38 -4.12 -13.46
CA VAL A 36 2.18 -4.11 -12.24
C VAL A 36 1.25 -4.17 -11.03
N ILE A 37 1.54 -5.10 -10.12
CA ILE A 37 0.77 -5.33 -8.90
C ILE A 37 1.52 -4.65 -7.75
N VAL A 38 0.85 -3.72 -7.07
CA VAL A 38 1.42 -2.92 -5.99
C VAL A 38 0.63 -3.11 -4.70
N ASN A 39 1.32 -3.44 -3.61
CA ASN A 39 0.75 -3.50 -2.27
C ASN A 39 1.07 -2.19 -1.52
N ALA A 40 0.03 -1.39 -1.23
CA ALA A 40 0.14 -0.14 -0.50
C ALA A 40 -0.24 -0.24 0.99
N GLY A 41 -0.27 -1.46 1.56
CA GLY A 41 -0.71 -1.69 2.94
C GLY A 41 -2.22 -1.48 3.14
N LEU A 42 -3.00 -1.63 2.08
CA LEU A 42 -4.47 -1.53 2.07
C LEU A 42 -5.13 -2.92 2.01
N LYS A 43 -6.46 -2.95 2.08
CA LYS A 43 -7.26 -4.19 2.00
C LYS A 43 -7.12 -4.95 0.67
N SER A 44 -6.69 -4.27 -0.39
CA SER A 44 -6.58 -4.83 -1.73
C SER A 44 -5.33 -4.30 -2.41
N GLU A 45 -4.72 -5.13 -3.26
CA GLU A 45 -3.62 -4.74 -4.13
C GLU A 45 -4.11 -3.82 -5.26
N ALA A 46 -3.25 -2.88 -5.66
CA ALA A 46 -3.48 -2.05 -6.83
C ALA A 46 -2.90 -2.77 -8.06
N VAL A 47 -3.74 -2.93 -9.09
CA VAL A 47 -3.32 -3.37 -10.42
C VAL A 47 -3.21 -2.14 -11.29
N ILE A 48 -1.98 -1.79 -11.65
CA ILE A 48 -1.67 -0.58 -12.43
C ILE A 48 -1.07 -1.05 -13.76
N PRO A 49 -1.57 -0.60 -14.92
CA PRO A 49 -0.99 -1.01 -16.18
C PRO A 49 0.47 -0.56 -16.30
N ALA A 50 1.31 -1.39 -16.95
CA ALA A 50 2.76 -1.21 -16.98
C ALA A 50 3.18 0.08 -17.72
N ASP A 51 2.31 0.59 -18.58
CA ASP A 51 2.45 1.86 -19.29
C ASP A 51 2.69 3.07 -18.36
N GLN A 52 2.10 3.04 -17.15
CA GLN A 52 2.22 4.10 -16.16
C GLN A 52 3.61 4.14 -15.47
N PHE A 53 4.45 3.13 -15.68
CA PHE A 53 5.78 3.04 -15.09
C PHE A 53 6.90 3.35 -16.07
N PHE A 54 6.60 3.50 -17.36
CA PHE A 54 7.60 3.98 -18.32
C PHE A 54 7.77 5.49 -18.19
N ASN A 55 9.01 5.94 -18.32
CA ASN A 55 9.30 7.37 -18.42
C ASN A 55 9.39 7.77 -19.89
N GLU A 56 9.63 9.06 -20.18
CA GLU A 56 9.72 9.57 -21.57
C GLU A 56 10.78 8.87 -22.44
N ARG A 57 11.69 8.10 -21.84
CA ARG A 57 12.76 7.36 -22.53
C ARG A 57 12.49 5.85 -22.64
N GLY A 58 11.33 5.38 -22.19
CA GLY A 58 11.03 3.96 -22.00
C GLY A 58 11.52 3.50 -20.64
#